data_AF-A0A8H3AKK3-F1
#
_entry.id   AF-A0A8H3AKK3-F1
#
_cell.length_a   1.000
_cell.length_b   1.000
_cell.length_c   1.000
_cell.angle_alpha   90.00
_cell.angle_beta   90.00
_cell.angle_gamma   90.00
#
_symmetry.space_group_name_H-M   'P 1'
#
loop_
_entity.id
_entity.type
_entity.pdbx_description
1 polymer ?
#
loop_
_entity_poly.entity_id
_entity_poly.type
_entity_poly.pdbx_seq_one_letter_code
_entity_poly.pdbx_strand_id
1 'polypeptide(L)'
;TNVYAQKGGMATMDKSFQAGVVLVMSIWDDHAAHMLWLDSNYPLDRDASKPGVARGTCATSSGDPKDVEAQSPNASVTFSNIRFGDIGSTYSSTSQPGTTTAGTTAVPTPTSPSGTVPQFGQCGGQGYSGPTTCAAPYTCKVTNQWYSQCL
;
A
#
# COMPACT_ATOMS: atom_id res chain seq x y z
N THR A 1 25.42 -2.87 22.02
CA THR A 1 24.35 -2.48 22.96
C THR A 1 23.11 -2.10 22.19
N ASN A 2 21.91 -2.48 22.65
CA ASN A 2 20.65 -2.12 21.98
C ASN A 2 20.22 -0.68 22.39
N VAL A 3 20.76 0.31 21.68
CA VAL A 3 20.48 1.73 21.95
C VAL A 3 19.01 2.06 21.70
N TYR A 4 18.37 1.45 20.71
CA TYR A 4 16.96 1.64 20.41
C TYR A 4 16.05 1.31 21.61
N ALA A 5 16.26 0.14 22.23
CA ALA A 5 15.53 -0.24 23.43
C ALA A 5 15.85 0.67 24.63
N GLN A 6 17.11 1.11 24.78
CA GLN A 6 17.50 2.07 25.82
C GLN A 6 16.80 3.43 25.69
N LYS A 7 16.37 3.81 24.49
CA LYS A 7 15.58 5.03 24.22
C LYS A 7 14.06 4.79 24.32
N GLY A 8 13.63 3.61 24.78
CA GLY A 8 12.23 3.24 24.96
C GLY A 8 11.54 2.64 23.73
N GLY A 9 12.31 2.37 22.67
CA GLY A 9 11.86 1.60 21.51
C GLY A 9 10.56 2.12 20.87
N MET A 10 9.66 1.21 20.50
CA MET A 10 8.43 1.54 19.77
C MET A 10 7.48 2.43 20.59
N ALA A 11 7.46 2.28 21.91
CA ALA A 11 6.58 3.08 22.77
C ALA A 11 6.98 4.57 22.76
N THR A 12 8.27 4.88 22.70
CA THR A 12 8.73 6.27 22.55
C THR A 12 8.47 6.79 21.14
N MET A 13 8.66 5.96 20.11
CA MET A 13 8.35 6.34 18.73
C MET A 13 6.86 6.67 18.54
N ASP A 14 5.96 5.85 19.10
CA ASP A 14 4.51 6.06 19.08
C ASP A 14 4.11 7.40 19.72
N LYS A 15 4.67 7.72 20.90
CA LYS A 15 4.49 9.03 21.54
C LYS A 15 4.92 10.19 20.64
N SER A 16 6.01 10.04 19.88
CA SER A 16 6.46 11.05 18.93
C SER A 16 5.46 11.26 17.79
N PHE A 17 4.88 10.18 17.25
CA PHE A 17 3.87 10.29 16.18
C PHE A 17 2.56 10.88 16.69
N GLN A 18 2.12 10.53 17.91
CA GLN A 18 0.93 11.10 18.55
C GLN A 18 1.06 12.61 18.82
N ALA A 19 2.27 13.10 19.09
CA ALA A 19 2.53 14.53 19.25
C ALA A 19 2.47 15.31 17.92
N GLY A 20 2.41 14.60 16.78
CA GLY A 20 2.55 15.19 15.45
C GLY A 20 4.02 15.31 15.03
N VAL A 21 4.27 15.05 13.75
CA VAL A 21 5.61 15.10 13.14
C VAL A 21 5.54 15.86 11.82
N VAL A 22 6.69 16.34 11.36
CA VAL A 22 6.84 17.00 10.05
C VAL A 22 7.35 16.00 9.03
N LEU A 23 6.71 15.95 7.86
CA LEU A 23 7.19 15.16 6.72
C LEU A 23 8.40 15.86 6.07
N VAL A 24 9.50 15.13 5.90
CA VAL A 24 10.71 15.59 5.19
C VAL A 24 10.93 14.72 3.97
N MET A 25 11.24 15.35 2.83
CA MET A 25 11.52 14.69 1.56
C MET A 25 12.86 15.22 1.05
N SER A 26 13.84 14.35 0.81
CA SER A 26 15.21 14.74 0.47
C SER A 26 15.88 13.77 -0.50
N ILE A 27 16.91 14.26 -1.17
CA ILE A 27 17.90 13.52 -1.96
C ILE A 27 19.27 14.04 -1.52
N TRP A 28 20.19 13.13 -1.21
CA TRP A 28 21.51 13.45 -0.64
C TRP A 28 22.46 12.27 -0.82
N ASP A 29 23.75 12.55 -0.82
CA ASP A 29 24.84 11.59 -0.70
C ASP A 29 25.53 11.69 0.67
N ASP A 30 26.31 10.68 1.03
CA ASP A 30 26.82 10.51 2.39
C ASP A 30 28.35 10.63 2.45
N HIS A 31 28.82 11.77 2.94
CA HIS A 31 30.25 12.02 3.16
C HIS A 31 30.89 11.20 4.28
N ALA A 32 30.10 10.63 5.20
CA ALA A 32 30.62 9.93 6.36
C ALA A 32 30.81 8.42 6.10
N ALA A 33 29.86 7.81 5.40
CA ALA A 33 29.86 6.37 5.18
C ALA A 33 29.50 5.94 3.75
N HIS A 34 29.49 6.88 2.79
CA HIS A 34 29.37 6.61 1.35
C HIS A 34 28.11 5.81 0.98
N MET A 35 27.03 5.96 1.76
CA MET A 35 25.75 5.24 1.61
C MET A 35 25.86 3.71 1.79
N LEU A 36 27.04 3.20 2.16
CA LEU A 36 27.32 1.75 2.22
C LEU A 36 26.49 1.02 3.29
N TRP A 37 26.08 1.74 4.34
CA TRP A 37 25.18 1.24 5.38
C TRP A 37 23.75 1.01 4.89
N LEU A 38 23.42 1.45 3.67
CA LEU A 38 22.14 1.24 3.03
C LEU A 38 22.22 0.17 1.92
N ASP A 39 23.23 0.23 1.05
CA ASP A 39 23.23 -0.53 -0.22
C ASP A 39 24.47 -1.40 -0.50
N SER A 40 25.42 -1.48 0.45
CA SER A 40 26.65 -2.26 0.30
C SER A 40 26.91 -3.14 1.53
N ASN A 41 28.18 -3.44 1.81
CA ASN A 41 28.63 -4.12 3.02
C ASN A 41 29.07 -3.07 4.05
N TYR A 42 28.46 -3.10 5.25
CA TYR A 42 28.84 -2.18 6.32
C TYR A 42 28.67 -2.82 7.71
N PRO A 43 29.61 -2.59 8.65
CA PRO A 43 30.84 -1.80 8.49
C PRO A 43 31.94 -2.52 7.69
N LEU A 44 32.85 -1.75 7.10
CA LEU A 44 33.90 -2.25 6.18
C LEU A 44 34.95 -3.16 6.85
N ASP A 45 35.02 -3.15 8.18
CA ASP A 45 35.93 -4.00 8.98
C ASP A 45 35.34 -5.39 9.28
N ARG A 46 34.18 -5.74 8.68
CA ARG A 46 33.48 -7.01 8.92
C ARG A 46 33.30 -7.81 7.65
N ASP A 47 33.38 -9.12 7.82
CA ASP A 47 33.12 -10.09 6.76
C ASP A 47 31.65 -10.01 6.31
N ALA A 48 31.45 -9.85 5.00
CA ALA A 48 30.15 -9.73 4.36
C ALA A 48 29.22 -10.93 4.60
N SER A 49 29.77 -12.11 4.89
CA SER A 49 28.99 -13.31 5.23
C SER A 49 28.33 -13.26 6.61
N LYS A 50 28.72 -12.30 7.46
CA LYS A 50 28.13 -12.16 8.79
C LYS A 50 26.73 -11.54 8.70
N PRO A 51 25.75 -12.08 9.45
CA PRO A 51 24.39 -11.55 9.44
C PRO A 51 24.35 -10.03 9.72
N GLY A 52 23.67 -9.29 8.83
CA GLY A 52 23.48 -7.84 8.95
C GLY A 52 24.61 -6.96 8.40
N VAL A 53 25.69 -7.54 7.87
CA VAL A 53 26.77 -6.77 7.21
C VAL A 53 26.39 -6.41 5.77
N ALA A 54 26.01 -7.39 4.96
CA ALA A 54 25.54 -7.16 3.59
C ALA A 54 24.11 -6.59 3.59
N ARG A 55 23.91 -5.44 2.92
CA ARG A 55 22.65 -4.67 2.90
C ARG A 55 22.15 -4.37 1.50
N GLY A 56 23.07 -4.43 0.53
CA GLY A 56 22.77 -4.44 -0.89
C GLY A 56 23.94 -4.99 -1.69
N THR A 57 23.91 -4.75 -3.00
CA THR A 57 24.88 -5.29 -3.96
C THR A 57 25.85 -4.23 -4.50
N CYS A 58 25.76 -2.98 -4.06
CA CYS A 58 26.67 -1.92 -4.48
C CYS A 58 28.11 -2.23 -4.01
N ALA A 59 29.09 -1.84 -4.81
CA ALA A 59 30.50 -2.06 -4.49
C ALA A 59 30.90 -1.31 -3.21
N THR A 60 31.80 -1.86 -2.39
CA THR A 60 32.29 -1.16 -1.18
C THR A 60 33.11 0.10 -1.48
N SER A 61 33.45 0.32 -2.75
CA SER A 61 34.14 1.50 -3.26
C SER A 61 33.21 2.53 -3.92
N SER A 62 31.88 2.32 -3.93
CA SER A 62 30.93 3.29 -4.46
C SER A 62 30.55 4.35 -3.43
N GLY A 63 29.82 5.37 -3.86
CA GLY A 63 29.20 6.35 -2.97
C GLY A 63 30.14 7.43 -2.43
N ASP A 64 31.38 7.53 -2.95
CA ASP A 64 32.19 8.73 -2.72
C ASP A 64 31.45 9.95 -3.30
N PRO A 65 31.16 10.99 -2.50
CA PRO A 65 30.41 12.16 -2.96
C PRO A 65 30.99 12.80 -4.22
N LYS A 66 32.32 12.91 -4.31
CA LYS A 66 32.96 13.52 -5.49
C LYS A 66 32.68 12.73 -6.75
N ASP A 67 32.69 11.41 -6.64
CA ASP A 67 32.40 10.52 -7.77
C ASP A 67 30.93 10.58 -8.15
N VAL A 68 30.01 10.50 -7.18
CA VAL A 68 28.56 10.50 -7.44
C VAL A 68 28.11 11.84 -8.02
N GLU A 69 28.55 12.95 -7.45
CA GLU A 69 28.24 14.30 -7.93
C GLU A 69 28.75 14.54 -9.36
N ALA A 70 29.96 14.06 -9.68
CA ALA A 70 30.55 14.24 -11.01
C ALA A 70 29.93 13.31 -12.07
N GLN A 71 29.66 12.06 -11.71
CA GLN A 71 29.18 11.04 -12.65
C GLN A 71 27.67 11.10 -12.86
N SER A 72 26.91 11.50 -11.83
CA SER A 72 25.44 11.54 -11.85
C SER A 72 24.88 12.90 -11.39
N PRO A 73 25.33 14.05 -11.95
CA PRO A 73 24.90 15.37 -11.51
C PRO A 73 23.40 15.64 -11.74
N ASN A 74 22.78 14.89 -12.64
CA ASN A 74 21.36 15.01 -12.99
C ASN A 74 20.48 13.95 -12.29
N ALA A 75 21.02 13.24 -11.30
CA ALA A 75 20.22 12.32 -10.48
C ALA A 75 19.06 13.09 -9.83
N SER A 76 17.86 12.52 -9.89
CA SER A 76 16.67 13.15 -9.34
C SER A 76 15.70 12.10 -8.78
N VAL A 77 14.86 12.53 -7.86
CA VAL A 77 13.77 11.73 -7.30
C VAL A 77 12.46 12.51 -7.43
N THR A 78 11.41 11.82 -7.87
CA THR A 78 10.05 12.38 -7.90
C THR A 78 9.20 11.64 -6.87
N PHE A 79 8.74 12.37 -5.87
CA PHE A 79 7.74 11.88 -4.93
C PHE A 79 6.37 12.42 -5.33
N SER A 80 5.36 11.56 -5.40
CA SER A 80 4.00 11.95 -5.82
C SER A 80 2.93 11.07 -5.17
N ASN A 81 1.66 11.45 -5.32
CA ASN A 81 0.51 10.70 -4.78
C ASN A 81 0.60 10.42 -3.28
N ILE A 82 1.06 11.42 -2.49
CA ILE A 82 1.17 11.32 -1.03
C ILE A 82 -0.24 11.22 -0.43
N ARG A 83 -0.48 10.17 0.34
CA ARG A 83 -1.74 9.89 1.03
C ARG A 83 -1.45 9.39 2.43
N PHE A 84 -2.28 9.77 3.39
CA PHE A 84 -2.26 9.28 4.77
C PHE A 84 -3.70 9.14 5.26
N GLY A 85 -3.96 8.20 6.16
CA GLY A 85 -5.29 7.87 6.64
C GLY A 85 -5.32 6.51 7.31
N ASP A 86 -6.52 5.98 7.52
CA ASP A 86 -6.72 4.69 8.16
C ASP A 86 -6.03 3.55 7.38
N ILE A 87 -5.61 2.51 8.11
CA ILE A 87 -5.00 1.32 7.52
C ILE A 87 -5.93 0.72 6.46
N GLY A 88 -5.42 0.53 5.24
CA GLY A 88 -6.19 0.01 4.11
C GLY A 88 -7.00 1.05 3.32
N SER A 89 -6.99 2.32 3.71
CA SER A 89 -7.79 3.38 3.03
C SER A 89 -7.06 4.11 1.89
N THR A 90 -5.73 4.07 1.86
CA THR A 90 -4.92 4.90 0.97
C THR A 90 -4.67 4.28 -0.40
N TYR A 91 -5.14 3.05 -0.62
CA TYR A 91 -5.13 2.35 -1.91
C TYR A 91 -6.43 1.55 -2.08
N SER A 92 -6.80 1.25 -3.32
CA SER A 92 -7.92 0.37 -3.63
C SER A 92 -7.38 -1.02 -4.01
N SER A 93 -7.67 -2.05 -3.22
CA SER A 93 -7.65 -3.42 -3.74
C SER A 93 -9.02 -3.73 -4.30
N THR A 94 -9.12 -4.15 -5.57
CA THR A 94 -10.32 -4.82 -6.13
C THR A 94 -10.50 -6.23 -5.57
N SER A 95 -10.20 -6.40 -4.29
CA SER A 95 -10.44 -7.61 -3.52
C SER A 95 -10.74 -7.11 -2.12
N GLN A 96 -12.01 -7.09 -1.79
CA GLN A 96 -12.52 -6.88 -0.46
C GLN A 96 -12.59 -8.28 0.19
N PRO A 97 -11.72 -8.67 1.13
CA PRO A 97 -12.10 -9.61 2.14
C PRO A 97 -13.03 -8.84 3.09
N GLY A 98 -14.27 -9.31 3.21
CA GLY A 98 -15.24 -8.75 4.12
C GLY A 98 -14.69 -8.60 5.54
N THR A 99 -15.14 -7.56 6.19
CA THR A 99 -15.11 -7.39 7.64
C THR A 99 -15.64 -8.67 8.30
N THR A 100 -14.74 -9.50 8.84
CA THR A 100 -15.10 -10.53 9.81
C THR A 100 -15.39 -9.84 11.14
N THR A 101 -16.60 -9.31 11.29
CA THR A 101 -17.18 -9.14 12.61
C THR A 101 -17.49 -10.54 13.12
N ALA A 102 -16.72 -11.01 14.11
CA ALA A 102 -17.05 -12.19 14.89
C ALA A 102 -18.32 -11.89 15.71
N GLY A 103 -19.47 -12.00 15.04
CA GLY A 103 -20.79 -12.06 15.63
C GLY A 103 -21.28 -13.49 15.50
N THR A 104 -21.43 -14.17 16.63
CA THR A 104 -22.15 -15.43 16.74
C THR A 104 -23.51 -15.36 16.04
N THR A 105 -23.95 -16.52 15.56
CA THR A 105 -25.35 -16.99 15.36
C THR A 105 -25.90 -17.05 13.92
N ALA A 106 -26.33 -18.28 13.60
CA ALA A 106 -27.34 -18.72 12.62
C ALA A 106 -27.04 -18.65 11.11
N VAL A 107 -27.16 -19.84 10.50
CA VAL A 107 -27.33 -20.09 9.07
C VAL A 107 -28.60 -19.38 8.57
N PRO A 108 -28.56 -18.53 7.53
CA PRO A 108 -29.77 -18.07 6.88
C PRO A 108 -30.00 -18.80 5.55
N THR A 109 -31.24 -19.26 5.41
CA THR A 109 -31.92 -19.81 4.24
C THR A 109 -31.89 -18.82 3.05
N PRO A 110 -31.88 -19.27 1.78
CA PRO A 110 -31.84 -18.37 0.63
C PRO A 110 -33.14 -17.57 0.49
N THR A 111 -33.08 -16.26 0.71
CA THR A 111 -34.14 -15.32 0.36
C THR A 111 -33.85 -14.70 -1.00
N SER A 112 -34.78 -14.89 -1.95
CA SER A 112 -34.82 -14.14 -3.21
C SER A 112 -34.78 -12.63 -2.95
N PRO A 113 -34.01 -11.83 -3.70
CA PRO A 113 -34.04 -10.38 -3.58
C PRO A 113 -35.37 -9.84 -4.11
N SER A 114 -36.24 -9.36 -3.22
CA SER A 114 -37.43 -8.59 -3.59
C SER A 114 -37.04 -7.12 -3.83
N GLY A 115 -37.26 -6.60 -5.04
CA GLY A 115 -37.06 -5.18 -5.36
C GLY A 115 -37.13 -4.92 -6.87
N THR A 116 -37.36 -3.67 -7.26
CA THR A 116 -37.20 -3.21 -8.64
C THR A 116 -35.90 -2.42 -8.79
N VAL A 117 -35.22 -2.55 -9.93
CA VAL A 117 -33.97 -1.86 -10.23
C VAL A 117 -34.28 -0.50 -10.89
N PRO A 118 -33.69 0.63 -10.43
CA PRO A 118 -33.91 1.95 -11.04
C PRO A 118 -33.33 2.04 -12.46
N GLN A 119 -33.71 3.07 -13.23
CA GLN A 119 -33.10 3.35 -14.53
C GLN A 119 -31.57 3.38 -14.42
N PHE A 120 -30.89 2.76 -15.37
CA PHE A 120 -29.44 2.59 -15.42
C PHE A 120 -28.83 1.65 -14.37
N GLY A 121 -29.63 1.04 -13.49
CA GLY A 121 -29.15 0.01 -12.58
C GLY A 121 -28.92 -1.34 -13.27
N GLN A 122 -28.03 -2.16 -12.72
CA GLN A 122 -27.79 -3.52 -13.19
C GLN A 122 -28.95 -4.44 -12.79
N CYS A 123 -29.49 -5.17 -13.75
CA CYS A 123 -30.64 -6.08 -13.59
C CYS A 123 -30.33 -7.51 -14.04
N GLY A 124 -29.09 -7.81 -14.43
CA GLY A 124 -28.69 -9.14 -14.86
C GLY A 124 -27.21 -9.22 -15.24
N GLY A 125 -26.78 -10.43 -15.61
CA GLY A 125 -25.40 -10.78 -15.93
C GLY A 125 -24.92 -12.03 -15.18
N GLN A 126 -23.94 -12.74 -15.74
CA GLN A 126 -23.35 -13.91 -15.08
C GLN A 126 -22.75 -13.51 -13.71
N GLY A 127 -23.21 -14.17 -12.65
CA GLY A 127 -22.81 -13.88 -11.27
C GLY A 127 -23.62 -12.79 -10.55
N TYR A 128 -24.59 -12.15 -11.22
CA TYR A 128 -25.49 -11.18 -10.58
C TYR A 128 -26.55 -11.90 -9.73
N SER A 129 -26.65 -11.52 -8.45
CA SER A 129 -27.60 -12.09 -7.48
C SER A 129 -28.61 -11.07 -6.95
N GLY A 130 -28.75 -9.92 -7.61
CA GLY A 130 -29.69 -8.86 -7.24
C GLY A 130 -31.05 -8.98 -7.93
N PRO A 131 -31.95 -8.00 -7.77
CA PRO A 131 -33.27 -8.03 -8.40
C PRO A 131 -33.19 -7.92 -9.93
N THR A 132 -33.97 -8.75 -10.63
CA THR A 132 -33.93 -8.82 -12.11
C THR A 132 -35.03 -8.01 -12.80
N THR A 133 -35.94 -7.41 -12.02
CA THR A 133 -37.07 -6.64 -12.53
C THR A 133 -36.76 -5.15 -12.47
N CYS A 134 -36.86 -4.45 -13.60
CA CYS A 134 -36.68 -3.00 -13.63
C CYS A 134 -37.93 -2.27 -13.11
N ALA A 135 -37.74 -1.10 -12.50
CA ALA A 135 -38.84 -0.20 -12.20
C ALA A 135 -39.53 0.21 -13.51
N ALA A 136 -40.87 0.25 -13.53
CA ALA A 136 -41.58 0.73 -14.70
C ALA A 136 -41.20 2.20 -14.98
N PRO A 137 -41.00 2.62 -16.25
CA PRO A 137 -41.30 1.91 -17.50
C PRO A 137 -40.11 1.13 -18.11
N TYR A 138 -39.02 0.93 -17.38
CA TYR A 138 -37.76 0.42 -17.94
C TYR A 138 -37.76 -1.09 -18.13
N THR A 139 -36.91 -1.56 -19.04
CA THR A 139 -36.73 -2.98 -19.34
C THR A 139 -35.28 -3.39 -19.16
N CYS A 140 -35.05 -4.62 -18.70
CA CYS A 140 -33.70 -5.13 -18.53
C CYS A 140 -33.10 -5.46 -19.90
N LYS A 141 -32.17 -4.62 -20.38
CA LYS A 141 -31.46 -4.80 -21.65
C LYS A 141 -30.10 -5.45 -21.41
N VAL A 142 -29.85 -6.56 -22.11
CA VAL A 142 -28.56 -7.25 -22.07
C VAL A 142 -27.53 -6.43 -22.82
N THR A 143 -26.41 -6.10 -22.16
CA THR A 143 -25.27 -5.43 -22.81
C THR A 143 -24.21 -6.46 -23.20
N ASN A 144 -23.89 -7.38 -22.29
CA ASN A 144 -22.96 -8.49 -22.54
C ASN A 144 -23.24 -9.64 -21.55
N GLN A 145 -22.47 -10.74 -21.63
CA GLN A 145 -22.69 -11.93 -20.79
C GLN A 145 -22.59 -11.65 -19.27
N TRP A 146 -21.89 -10.60 -18.87
CA TRP A 146 -21.65 -10.24 -17.46
C TRP A 146 -22.55 -9.09 -16.98
N TYR A 147 -23.26 -8.40 -17.88
CA TYR A 147 -23.95 -7.16 -17.55
C TYR A 147 -25.23 -6.92 -18.37
N SER A 148 -26.32 -6.64 -17.66
CA SER A 148 -27.59 -6.15 -18.20
C SER A 148 -28.07 -4.94 -17.40
N GLN A 149 -28.65 -3.95 -18.06
CA GLN A 149 -29.02 -2.67 -17.47
C GLN A 149 -30.49 -2.32 -17.73
N CYS A 150 -31.15 -1.67 -16.76
CA CYS A 150 -32.48 -1.12 -16.95
C CYS A 150 -32.46 0.12 -17.83
N LEU A 151 -33.08 0.04 -19.01
CA LEU A 151 -33.23 1.12 -19.98
C LEU A 151 -34.68 1.27 -20.44
#